data_AF-A0A849QK83-F1
#
_entry.id   AF-A0A849QK83-F1
#
_cell.length_a   1.000
_cell.length_b   1.000
_cell.length_c   1.000
_cell.angle_alpha   90.00
_cell.angle_beta   90.00
_cell.angle_gamma   90.00
#
_symmetry.space_group_name_H-M   'P 1'
#
loop_
_entity.id
_entity.type
_entity.pdbx_description
1 polymer ?
#
loop_
_entity_poly.entity_id
_entity_poly.type
_entity_poly.pdbx_seq_one_letter_code
_entity_poly.pdbx_strand_id
1 'polypeptide(L)'
;MKRTRTLTVMSMLFLMCAMHTAGAMTVYVNDTSGVYGATVDIPINVSGAPEVGAMDISLTYNSSVLTALGAVNGSLTAGVLVMDENTLTKPYPNNWTDANFTDEVDNQTVWDYGALANNNATNGVVNISIISRYGFNGTGPVAVVRFEVIESGGAVSPLTLSTVAAYNLSAPYNNSGYIPDTVNITDGYDPIYHTTADGTFTASGDWRDEWMGLDSDGGTAVTTVELQGAIHHWLEDLPVREHIMSTADLQEIIVAWLQG
;
A
#
# COMPACT_ATOMS: atom_id res chain seq x y z
N MET A 1 -59.56 -41.43 32.07
CA MET A 1 -58.92 -41.88 30.81
C MET A 1 -59.22 -40.87 29.72
N LYS A 2 -58.34 -39.86 29.53
CA LYS A 2 -58.52 -38.79 28.54
C LYS A 2 -57.83 -39.20 27.24
N ARG A 3 -58.57 -39.20 26.13
CA ARG A 3 -58.06 -39.36 24.76
C ARG A 3 -57.35 -38.06 24.35
N THR A 4 -56.03 -38.10 24.24
CA THR A 4 -55.25 -36.99 23.69
C THR A 4 -55.03 -37.25 22.20
N ARG A 5 -55.51 -36.32 21.37
CA ARG A 5 -55.42 -36.37 19.90
C ARG A 5 -53.98 -36.07 19.48
N THR A 6 -53.49 -36.90 18.56
CA THR A 6 -52.27 -36.78 17.80
C THR A 6 -52.21 -35.43 17.07
N LEU A 7 -51.12 -34.69 17.23
CA LEU A 7 -50.75 -33.61 16.33
C LEU A 7 -49.34 -33.91 15.79
N THR A 8 -49.29 -34.40 14.57
CA THR A 8 -48.06 -34.71 13.85
C THR A 8 -47.41 -33.40 13.42
N VAL A 9 -46.29 -33.03 14.04
CA VAL A 9 -45.44 -31.95 13.53
C VAL A 9 -44.43 -32.60 12.58
N MET A 10 -44.71 -32.54 11.29
CA MET A 10 -43.78 -32.92 10.24
C MET A 10 -42.69 -31.84 10.19
N SER A 11 -41.58 -32.09 10.87
CA SER A 11 -40.40 -31.22 10.83
C SER A 11 -39.78 -31.32 9.44
N MET A 12 -40.06 -30.31 8.62
CA MET A 12 -39.46 -30.10 7.31
C MET A 12 -38.00 -29.74 7.57
N LEU A 13 -37.11 -30.72 7.40
CA LEU A 13 -35.67 -30.53 7.39
C LEU A 13 -35.34 -29.68 6.15
N PHE A 14 -35.36 -28.37 6.31
CA PHE A 14 -34.72 -27.44 5.38
C PHE A 14 -33.24 -27.79 5.41
N LEU A 15 -32.79 -28.59 4.45
CA LEU A 15 -31.40 -28.66 4.07
C LEU A 15 -31.05 -27.27 3.53
N MET A 16 -30.69 -26.36 4.44
CA MET A 16 -29.85 -25.23 4.09
C MET A 16 -28.57 -25.86 3.54
N CYS A 17 -28.48 -25.96 2.22
CA CYS A 17 -27.19 -25.83 1.58
C CYS A 17 -26.67 -24.48 2.04
N ALA A 18 -25.90 -24.48 3.13
CA ALA A 18 -24.88 -23.47 3.31
C ALA A 18 -24.00 -23.63 2.07
N MET A 19 -24.30 -22.84 1.04
CA MET A 19 -23.28 -22.49 0.08
C MET A 19 -22.20 -21.88 0.95
N HIS A 20 -21.15 -22.66 1.21
CA HIS A 20 -19.88 -22.06 1.55
C HIS A 20 -19.55 -21.19 0.34
N THR A 21 -19.82 -19.89 0.43
CA THR A 21 -18.97 -18.96 -0.29
C THR A 21 -17.60 -19.21 0.30
N ALA A 22 -16.74 -19.93 -0.44
CA ALA A 22 -15.31 -19.93 -0.17
C ALA A 22 -14.93 -18.46 0.09
N GLY A 23 -14.40 -18.18 1.28
CA GLY A 23 -14.31 -16.83 1.81
C GLY A 23 -13.65 -15.92 0.78
N ALA A 24 -14.42 -14.99 0.20
CA ALA A 24 -13.92 -14.11 -0.84
C ALA A 24 -12.81 -13.25 -0.22
N MET A 25 -11.64 -13.28 -0.83
CA MET A 25 -10.53 -12.43 -0.42
C MET A 25 -10.96 -10.97 -0.59
N THR A 26 -10.74 -10.11 0.41
CA THR A 26 -10.94 -8.67 0.25
C THR A 26 -9.59 -7.99 0.15
N VAL A 27 -9.41 -7.14 -0.86
CA VAL A 27 -8.23 -6.27 -1.01
C VAL A 27 -8.65 -4.85 -0.62
N TYR A 28 -7.89 -4.17 0.23
CA TYR A 28 -8.33 -2.89 0.76
C TYR A 28 -7.21 -1.94 1.13
N VAL A 29 -7.53 -0.65 1.09
CA VAL A 29 -6.71 0.44 1.62
C VAL A 29 -7.53 1.15 2.70
N ASN A 30 -6.91 1.46 3.84
CA ASN A 30 -7.60 2.18 4.90
C ASN A 30 -7.58 3.69 4.62
N ASP A 31 -8.54 4.40 5.22
CA ASP A 31 -8.42 5.84 5.38
C ASP A 31 -7.16 6.18 6.19
N THR A 32 -6.46 7.23 5.78
CA THR A 32 -5.22 7.67 6.42
C THR A 32 -5.00 9.16 6.25
N SER A 33 -4.06 9.72 7.00
CA SER A 33 -3.68 11.12 6.92
C SER A 33 -2.16 11.29 6.99
N GLY A 34 -1.68 12.46 6.61
CA GLY A 34 -0.26 12.79 6.68
C GLY A 34 -0.01 14.29 6.58
N VAL A 35 1.07 14.72 7.22
CA VAL A 35 1.50 16.12 7.29
C VAL A 35 2.11 16.54 5.95
N TYR A 36 1.85 17.78 5.54
CA TYR A 36 2.49 18.38 4.36
C TYR A 36 4.02 18.28 4.42
N GLY A 37 4.63 17.90 3.31
CA GLY A 37 6.07 17.69 3.17
C GLY A 37 6.60 16.40 3.81
N ALA A 38 5.77 15.64 4.52
CA ALA A 38 6.17 14.37 5.09
C ALA A 38 6.07 13.24 4.05
N THR A 39 6.81 12.16 4.33
CA THR A 39 6.63 10.88 3.65
C THR A 39 5.69 9.98 4.45
N VAL A 40 4.70 9.38 3.79
CA VAL A 40 3.72 8.46 4.39
C VAL A 40 3.74 7.12 3.69
N ASP A 41 3.65 6.05 4.47
CA ASP A 41 3.59 4.67 3.99
C ASP A 41 2.14 4.16 4.07
N ILE A 42 1.53 3.88 2.92
CA ILE A 42 0.13 3.46 2.78
C ILE A 42 0.08 1.97 2.42
N PRO A 43 -0.40 1.10 3.33
CA PRO A 43 -0.49 -0.34 3.07
C PRO A 43 -1.68 -0.68 2.18
N ILE A 44 -1.43 -1.52 1.18
CA ILE A 44 -2.48 -2.27 0.47
C ILE A 44 -2.60 -3.62 1.15
N ASN A 45 -3.76 -3.86 1.76
CA ASN A 45 -4.02 -5.03 2.59
C ASN A 45 -4.87 -6.05 1.85
N VAL A 46 -4.75 -7.30 2.29
CA VAL A 46 -5.70 -8.35 1.96
C VAL A 46 -6.27 -8.96 3.24
N SER A 47 -7.47 -9.53 3.16
CA SER A 47 -8.04 -10.40 4.18
C SER A 47 -8.60 -11.66 3.54
N GLY A 48 -8.38 -12.81 4.19
CA GLY A 48 -8.86 -14.09 3.70
C GLY A 48 -8.14 -14.60 2.44
N ALA A 49 -6.86 -14.25 2.23
CA ALA A 49 -6.08 -14.73 1.10
C ALA A 49 -5.95 -16.28 1.13
N PRO A 50 -6.37 -17.00 0.06
CA PRO A 50 -6.37 -18.45 -0.01
C PRO A 50 -5.22 -18.98 -0.87
N GLU A 51 -3.98 -18.71 -0.46
CA GLU A 51 -2.74 -19.12 -1.15
C GLU A 51 -2.54 -18.40 -2.49
N VAL A 52 -2.48 -17.07 -2.44
CA VAL A 52 -2.27 -16.22 -3.62
C VAL A 52 -0.84 -16.35 -4.10
N GLY A 53 -0.64 -16.85 -5.33
CA GLY A 53 0.67 -17.01 -5.95
C GLY A 53 1.06 -15.84 -6.87
N ALA A 54 0.08 -15.15 -7.45
CA ALA A 54 0.31 -13.96 -8.26
C ALA A 54 -0.80 -12.92 -8.04
N MET A 55 -0.43 -11.64 -8.11
CA MET A 55 -1.37 -10.55 -7.91
C MET A 55 -0.96 -9.30 -8.69
N ASP A 56 -1.90 -8.69 -9.41
CA ASP A 56 -1.73 -7.40 -10.08
C ASP A 56 -2.69 -6.38 -9.45
N ILE A 57 -2.17 -5.20 -9.12
CA ILE A 57 -2.89 -4.12 -8.45
C ILE A 57 -2.61 -2.80 -9.16
N SER A 58 -3.64 -1.99 -9.38
CA SER A 58 -3.51 -0.58 -9.73
C SER A 58 -4.16 0.28 -8.65
N LEU A 59 -3.36 1.08 -7.96
CA LEU A 59 -3.82 2.08 -7.00
C LEU A 59 -3.83 3.45 -7.68
N THR A 60 -4.99 4.08 -7.76
CA THR A 60 -5.14 5.44 -8.27
C THR A 60 -5.27 6.46 -7.14
N TYR A 61 -4.62 7.61 -7.31
CA TYR A 61 -4.56 8.70 -6.33
C TYR A 61 -4.60 10.07 -7.03
N ASN A 62 -4.86 11.13 -6.26
CA ASN A 62 -4.78 12.50 -6.74
C ASN A 62 -3.33 13.00 -6.70
N SER A 63 -2.68 13.09 -7.86
CA SER A 63 -1.29 13.53 -7.98
C SER A 63 -1.06 15.02 -7.69
N SER A 64 -2.11 15.80 -7.45
CA SER A 64 -1.98 17.15 -6.90
C SER A 64 -1.83 17.16 -5.38
N VAL A 65 -2.09 16.04 -4.69
CA VAL A 65 -2.03 15.93 -3.22
C VAL A 65 -0.88 15.05 -2.77
N LEU A 66 -0.60 13.98 -3.51
CA LEU A 66 0.45 13.01 -3.20
C LEU A 66 1.39 12.83 -4.40
N THR A 67 2.65 12.48 -4.13
CA THR A 67 3.60 11.98 -5.14
C THR A 67 4.09 10.60 -4.73
N ALA A 68 3.89 9.58 -5.58
CA ALA A 68 4.35 8.23 -5.29
C ALA A 68 5.88 8.13 -5.42
N LEU A 69 6.54 7.63 -4.38
CA LEU A 69 8.00 7.47 -4.32
C LEU A 69 8.45 6.03 -4.58
N GLY A 70 7.58 5.05 -4.38
CA GLY A 70 7.95 3.63 -4.42
C GLY A 70 6.85 2.75 -3.87
N ALA A 71 6.99 1.45 -4.09
CA ALA A 71 6.32 0.45 -3.28
C ALA A 71 7.35 -0.54 -2.72
N VAL A 72 7.17 -0.94 -1.47
CA VAL A 72 7.92 -2.01 -0.83
C VAL A 72 7.01 -3.19 -0.54
N ASN A 73 7.60 -4.33 -0.19
CA ASN A 73 6.84 -5.51 0.19
C ASN A 73 6.07 -5.30 1.51
N GLY A 74 4.94 -5.99 1.62
CA GLY A 74 4.17 -6.08 2.86
C GLY A 74 4.56 -7.31 3.68
N SER A 75 3.95 -7.49 4.84
CA SER A 75 4.23 -8.63 5.72
C SER A 75 3.86 -9.98 5.11
N LEU A 76 2.85 -10.02 4.23
CA LEU A 76 2.45 -11.26 3.53
C LEU A 76 3.36 -11.59 2.34
N THR A 77 4.12 -10.61 1.86
CA THR A 77 5.08 -10.75 0.76
C THR A 77 6.51 -10.54 1.27
N ALA A 78 6.73 -10.75 2.56
CA ALA A 78 8.06 -10.63 3.15
C ALA A 78 9.04 -11.57 2.44
N GLY A 79 10.20 -11.04 2.05
CA GLY A 79 11.26 -11.79 1.37
C GLY A 79 11.23 -11.73 -0.16
N VAL A 80 10.11 -11.35 -0.81
CA VAL A 80 10.12 -11.14 -2.27
C VAL A 80 11.10 -10.02 -2.64
N LEU A 81 11.76 -10.15 -3.79
CA LEU A 81 12.60 -9.08 -4.32
C LEU A 81 11.73 -7.89 -4.73
N VAL A 82 11.96 -6.72 -4.14
CA VAL A 82 11.35 -5.47 -4.63
C VAL A 82 12.19 -4.96 -5.80
N MET A 83 11.64 -4.99 -7.00
CA MET A 83 12.35 -4.57 -8.21
C MET A 83 12.39 -3.04 -8.31
N ASP A 84 13.52 -2.53 -8.79
CA ASP A 84 13.73 -1.13 -9.16
C ASP A 84 14.41 -1.02 -10.55
N GLU A 85 14.80 0.20 -10.93
CA GLU A 85 15.43 0.46 -12.22
C GLU A 85 16.82 -0.19 -12.40
N ASN A 86 17.47 -0.62 -11.31
CA ASN A 86 18.78 -1.23 -11.30
C ASN A 86 18.73 -2.77 -11.23
N THR A 87 17.58 -3.35 -10.88
CA THR A 87 17.41 -4.81 -10.77
C THR A 87 17.68 -5.55 -12.08
N LEU A 88 17.33 -4.96 -13.23
CA LEU A 88 17.50 -5.57 -14.55
C LEU A 88 18.45 -4.75 -15.44
N THR A 89 19.45 -5.43 -16.00
CA THR A 89 20.28 -4.89 -17.07
C THR A 89 19.64 -5.22 -18.42
N LYS A 90 19.40 -4.19 -19.24
CA LYS A 90 18.92 -4.34 -20.62
C LYS A 90 20.09 -4.21 -21.59
N PRO A 91 20.28 -5.15 -22.53
CA PRO A 91 21.35 -5.03 -23.52
C PRO A 91 21.07 -3.88 -24.48
N TYR A 92 22.13 -3.38 -25.12
CA TYR A 92 22.01 -2.39 -26.19
C TYR A 92 22.11 -3.06 -27.56
N PRO A 93 21.18 -2.81 -28.51
CA PRO A 93 20.01 -1.96 -28.38
C PRO A 93 18.97 -2.54 -27.41
N ASN A 94 18.25 -1.66 -26.71
CA ASN A 94 17.28 -2.03 -25.67
C ASN A 94 16.29 -3.07 -26.19
N ASN A 95 16.43 -4.30 -25.72
CA ASN A 95 15.48 -5.39 -25.94
C ASN A 95 15.15 -6.04 -24.58
N TRP A 96 13.95 -6.61 -24.47
CA TRP A 96 13.51 -7.29 -23.25
C TRP A 96 13.85 -8.77 -23.23
N THR A 97 14.11 -9.36 -24.40
CA THR A 97 14.36 -10.80 -24.56
C THR A 97 15.67 -11.25 -23.91
N ASP A 98 16.67 -10.37 -23.93
CA ASP A 98 18.01 -10.62 -23.41
C ASP A 98 18.28 -9.83 -22.11
N ALA A 99 17.24 -9.24 -21.51
CA ALA A 99 17.36 -8.59 -20.21
C ALA A 99 17.68 -9.63 -19.13
N ASN A 100 18.61 -9.29 -18.24
CA ASN A 100 19.04 -10.18 -17.16
C ASN A 100 19.07 -9.42 -15.82
N PHE A 101 19.08 -10.18 -14.72
CA PHE A 101 19.33 -9.60 -13.42
C PHE A 101 20.74 -9.05 -13.35
N THR A 102 20.87 -7.83 -12.83
CA THR A 102 22.16 -7.17 -12.66
C THR A 102 22.99 -7.88 -11.57
N ASP A 103 22.32 -8.38 -10.52
CA ASP A 103 22.93 -9.13 -9.42
C ASP A 103 22.44 -10.60 -9.41
N GLU A 104 23.35 -11.55 -9.24
CA GLU A 104 23.02 -12.96 -9.07
C GLU A 104 22.25 -13.22 -7.76
N VAL A 105 22.48 -12.41 -6.73
CA VAL A 105 21.74 -12.45 -5.46
C VAL A 105 20.28 -12.07 -5.68
N ASP A 106 20.00 -11.07 -6.52
CA ASP A 106 18.63 -10.67 -6.88
C ASP A 106 17.94 -11.80 -7.64
N ASN A 107 18.62 -12.38 -8.64
CA ASN A 107 18.11 -13.55 -9.36
C ASN A 107 17.78 -14.68 -8.38
N GLN A 108 18.69 -15.00 -7.45
CA GLN A 108 18.46 -16.04 -6.45
C GLN A 108 17.30 -15.70 -5.51
N THR A 109 17.11 -14.43 -5.14
CA THR A 109 15.98 -13.98 -4.32
C THR A 109 14.64 -14.18 -5.04
N VAL A 110 14.58 -13.89 -6.34
CA VAL A 110 13.40 -14.20 -7.15
C VAL A 110 13.13 -15.69 -7.19
N TRP A 111 14.18 -16.50 -7.31
CA TRP A 111 14.03 -17.95 -7.20
C TRP A 111 13.57 -18.36 -5.81
N ASP A 112 14.08 -17.80 -4.73
CA ASP A 112 13.74 -18.29 -3.40
C ASP A 112 12.35 -17.85 -2.96
N TYR A 113 11.94 -16.61 -3.28
CA TYR A 113 10.73 -16.01 -2.71
C TYR A 113 9.76 -15.45 -3.76
N GLY A 114 10.26 -15.04 -4.93
CA GLY A 114 9.50 -14.33 -5.95
C GLY A 114 9.85 -12.83 -6.00
N ALA A 115 8.98 -12.03 -6.59
CA ALA A 115 9.26 -10.62 -6.84
C ALA A 115 8.02 -9.72 -6.72
N LEU A 116 8.25 -8.46 -6.39
CA LEU A 116 7.31 -7.35 -6.47
C LEU A 116 7.89 -6.33 -7.45
N ALA A 117 7.26 -6.21 -8.61
CA ALA A 117 7.54 -5.12 -9.54
C ALA A 117 6.57 -3.98 -9.27
N ASN A 118 7.07 -2.75 -9.27
CA ASN A 118 6.23 -1.58 -9.18
C ASN A 118 6.50 -0.64 -10.35
N ASN A 119 5.51 0.17 -10.70
CA ASN A 119 5.68 1.28 -11.60
C ASN A 119 4.85 2.45 -11.09
N ASN A 120 5.56 3.49 -10.67
CA ASN A 120 4.97 4.74 -10.24
C ASN A 120 4.86 5.65 -11.46
N ALA A 121 3.81 5.46 -12.27
CA ALA A 121 3.54 6.42 -13.32
C ALA A 121 3.30 7.78 -12.65
N THR A 122 4.00 8.83 -13.08
CA THR A 122 3.93 10.20 -12.55
C THR A 122 2.54 10.87 -12.66
N ASN A 123 1.49 10.12 -12.96
CA ASN A 123 0.14 10.59 -13.27
C ASN A 123 -0.92 9.92 -12.37
N GLY A 124 -0.71 9.85 -11.06
CA GLY A 124 -1.77 9.43 -10.13
C GLY A 124 -2.09 7.93 -10.16
N VAL A 125 -1.17 7.09 -10.64
CA VAL A 125 -1.35 5.63 -10.65
C VAL A 125 -0.06 4.92 -10.24
N VAL A 126 -0.17 4.02 -9.26
CA VAL A 126 0.87 3.06 -8.89
C VAL A 126 0.40 1.67 -9.33
N ASN A 127 1.15 1.03 -10.21
CA ASN A 127 0.92 -0.35 -10.60
C ASN A 127 1.88 -1.26 -9.84
N ILE A 128 1.37 -2.37 -9.31
CA ILE A 128 2.14 -3.33 -8.53
C ILE A 128 1.79 -4.71 -9.06
N SER A 129 2.81 -5.47 -9.42
CA SER A 129 2.71 -6.88 -9.80
C SER A 129 3.54 -7.71 -8.84
N ILE A 130 2.94 -8.74 -8.27
CA ILE A 130 3.53 -9.60 -7.26
C ILE A 130 3.48 -11.02 -7.79
N ILE A 131 4.60 -11.72 -7.70
CA ILE A 131 4.69 -13.17 -7.86
C ILE A 131 5.34 -13.70 -6.59
N SER A 132 4.70 -14.65 -5.94
CA SER A 132 5.22 -15.36 -4.77
C SER A 132 5.43 -16.83 -5.11
N ARG A 133 6.64 -17.34 -4.85
CA ARG A 133 6.96 -18.75 -5.11
C ARG A 133 6.13 -19.72 -4.25
N TYR A 134 5.87 -19.34 -3.01
CA TYR A 134 5.19 -20.18 -2.03
C TYR A 134 3.74 -19.74 -1.77
N GLY A 135 3.30 -18.72 -2.50
CA GLY A 135 2.02 -18.06 -2.27
C GLY A 135 1.97 -17.34 -0.92
N PHE A 136 0.87 -16.69 -0.64
CA PHE A 136 0.60 -16.09 0.68
C PHE A 136 -0.84 -16.30 1.11
N ASN A 137 -1.04 -16.38 2.42
CA ASN A 137 -2.31 -16.73 3.06
C ASN A 137 -2.67 -15.76 4.19
N GLY A 138 -3.96 -15.62 4.47
CA GLY A 138 -4.46 -14.91 5.65
C GLY A 138 -4.72 -13.43 5.42
N THR A 139 -4.32 -12.59 6.39
CA THR A 139 -4.65 -11.15 6.45
C THR A 139 -3.41 -10.33 6.73
N GLY A 140 -3.24 -9.22 6.01
CA GLY A 140 -2.14 -8.28 6.19
C GLY A 140 -1.76 -7.54 4.91
N PRO A 141 -0.78 -6.63 4.98
CA PRO A 141 -0.27 -5.92 3.82
C PRO A 141 0.44 -6.85 2.83
N VAL A 142 0.12 -6.69 1.54
CA VAL A 142 0.81 -7.34 0.41
C VAL A 142 1.81 -6.40 -0.26
N ALA A 143 1.59 -5.10 -0.13
CA ALA A 143 2.51 -4.06 -0.56
C ALA A 143 2.29 -2.81 0.30
N VAL A 144 3.31 -1.97 0.40
CA VAL A 144 3.22 -0.66 1.05
C VAL A 144 3.69 0.38 0.06
N VAL A 145 2.80 1.30 -0.32
CA VAL A 145 3.11 2.39 -1.25
C VAL A 145 3.54 3.60 -0.47
N ARG A 146 4.71 4.13 -0.81
CA ARG A 146 5.28 5.32 -0.18
C ARG A 146 4.89 6.55 -0.97
N PHE A 147 4.39 7.56 -0.29
CA PHE A 147 4.03 8.85 -0.88
C PHE A 147 4.73 10.01 -0.16
N GLU A 148 5.10 11.04 -0.92
CA GLU A 148 5.32 12.38 -0.40
C GLU A 148 4.00 13.15 -0.41
N VAL A 149 3.69 13.85 0.68
CA VAL A 149 2.51 14.73 0.79
C VAL A 149 2.88 16.11 0.28
N ILE A 150 2.27 16.53 -0.83
CA ILE A 150 2.65 17.75 -1.55
C ILE A 150 1.58 18.85 -1.53
N GLU A 151 0.49 18.64 -0.79
CA GLU A 151 -0.57 19.63 -0.58
C GLU A 151 -1.01 19.62 0.89
N SER A 152 -1.54 20.73 1.38
CA SER A 152 -1.92 20.90 2.79
C SER A 152 -3.42 21.24 2.95
N GLY A 153 -3.82 21.71 4.14
CA GLY A 153 -5.11 22.37 4.33
C GLY A 153 -6.35 21.46 4.21
N GLY A 154 -6.22 20.17 4.49
CA GLY A 154 -7.36 19.23 4.40
C GLY A 154 -7.61 18.73 2.98
N ALA A 155 -6.68 18.94 2.04
CA ALA A 155 -6.78 18.39 0.70
C ALA A 155 -6.93 16.85 0.73
N VAL A 156 -7.74 16.33 -0.19
CA VAL A 156 -8.14 14.92 -0.19
C VAL A 156 -7.64 14.23 -1.46
N SER A 157 -7.12 13.01 -1.29
CA SER A 157 -6.83 12.08 -2.37
C SER A 157 -7.59 10.77 -2.14
N PRO A 158 -8.58 10.42 -2.99
CA PRO A 158 -9.10 9.07 -3.03
C PRO A 158 -7.97 8.05 -3.27
N LEU A 159 -8.03 6.91 -2.61
CA LEU A 159 -7.09 5.79 -2.76
C LEU A 159 -7.87 4.60 -3.31
N THR A 160 -8.03 4.58 -4.64
CA THR A 160 -8.92 3.63 -5.32
C THR A 160 -8.15 2.46 -5.91
N LEU A 161 -8.60 1.24 -5.60
CA LEU A 161 -8.10 0.00 -6.17
C LEU A 161 -8.80 -0.24 -7.53
N SER A 162 -8.31 0.43 -8.57
CA SER A 162 -8.95 0.46 -9.89
C SER A 162 -8.79 -0.84 -10.68
N THR A 163 -7.75 -1.62 -10.38
CA THR A 163 -7.56 -2.97 -10.88
C THR A 163 -7.03 -3.84 -9.75
N VAL A 164 -7.64 -5.01 -9.58
CA VAL A 164 -7.11 -6.09 -8.77
C VAL A 164 -7.34 -7.38 -9.54
N ALA A 165 -6.28 -8.13 -9.76
CA ALA A 165 -6.35 -9.51 -10.24
C ALA A 165 -5.47 -10.34 -9.32
N ALA A 166 -5.95 -11.51 -8.91
CA ALA A 166 -5.22 -12.41 -8.04
C ALA A 166 -5.44 -13.83 -8.51
N TYR A 167 -4.40 -14.64 -8.37
CA TYR A 167 -4.43 -16.02 -8.85
C TYR A 167 -3.80 -16.96 -7.82
N ASN A 168 -4.39 -18.14 -7.65
CA ASN A 168 -3.95 -19.12 -6.67
C ASN A 168 -2.66 -19.81 -7.10
N LEU A 169 -1.85 -20.21 -6.13
CA LEU A 169 -0.70 -21.06 -6.42
C LEU A 169 -1.15 -22.51 -6.61
N SER A 170 -1.36 -22.94 -7.86
CA SER A 170 -1.86 -24.30 -8.14
C SER A 170 -0.84 -25.42 -7.85
N ALA A 171 0.46 -25.13 -7.86
CA ALA A 171 1.54 -25.92 -7.26
C ALA A 171 2.86 -25.13 -7.37
N PRO A 172 3.78 -25.18 -6.39
CA PRO A 172 5.06 -24.50 -6.50
C PRO A 172 5.94 -25.11 -7.60
N TYR A 173 6.54 -24.28 -8.44
CA TYR A 173 7.58 -24.71 -9.38
C TYR A 173 8.76 -25.30 -8.58
N ASN A 174 9.15 -26.55 -8.81
CA ASN A 174 10.29 -27.17 -8.13
C ASN A 174 11.59 -26.95 -8.95
N ASN A 175 12.64 -26.43 -8.31
CA ASN A 175 13.93 -26.17 -8.98
C ASN A 175 14.78 -27.44 -9.16
N SER A 176 14.17 -28.62 -9.28
CA SER A 176 14.92 -29.88 -9.28
C SER A 176 15.51 -30.24 -10.66
N GLY A 177 15.38 -29.40 -11.68
CA GLY A 177 15.84 -29.70 -13.05
C GLY A 177 15.19 -30.93 -13.68
N TYR A 178 14.18 -31.50 -13.04
CA TYR A 178 13.43 -32.67 -13.49
C TYR A 178 11.94 -32.36 -13.31
N ILE A 179 11.31 -31.90 -14.37
CA ILE A 179 9.86 -32.03 -14.54
C ILE A 179 9.69 -33.41 -15.20
N PRO A 180 9.19 -34.43 -14.49
CA PRO A 180 8.78 -35.66 -15.16
C PRO A 180 7.73 -35.25 -16.20
N ASP A 181 7.83 -35.76 -17.43
CA ASP A 181 6.91 -35.55 -18.57
C ASP A 181 5.45 -36.03 -18.29
N THR A 182 5.13 -36.28 -17.01
CA THR A 182 3.91 -36.85 -16.45
C THR A 182 3.43 -36.09 -15.20
N VAL A 183 4.15 -35.07 -14.72
CA VAL A 183 3.60 -34.12 -13.75
C VAL A 183 2.87 -33.09 -14.59
N ASN A 184 1.54 -33.08 -14.49
CA ASN A 184 0.75 -31.95 -14.94
C ASN A 184 1.36 -30.70 -14.32
N ILE A 185 2.09 -29.94 -15.13
CA ILE A 185 2.25 -28.51 -14.93
C ILE A 185 0.82 -28.05 -14.75
N THR A 186 0.43 -27.69 -13.53
CA THR A 186 -0.95 -27.28 -13.24
C THR A 186 -1.39 -26.29 -14.30
N ASP A 187 -2.62 -26.43 -14.80
CA ASP A 187 -3.16 -25.80 -16.01
C ASP A 187 -3.24 -24.24 -15.98
N GLY A 188 -2.46 -23.58 -15.12
CA GLY A 188 -2.45 -22.15 -14.85
C GLY A 188 -2.64 -21.85 -13.36
N TYR A 189 -2.43 -20.60 -12.99
CA TYR A 189 -2.97 -20.08 -11.73
C TYR A 189 -4.48 -19.84 -11.95
N ASP A 190 -5.36 -20.39 -11.12
CA ASP A 190 -6.79 -20.11 -11.18
C ASP A 190 -7.09 -18.71 -10.60
N PRO A 191 -7.97 -17.92 -11.24
CA PRO A 191 -8.39 -16.63 -10.70
C PRO A 191 -9.05 -16.78 -9.32
N ILE A 192 -8.62 -15.94 -8.40
CA ILE A 192 -9.24 -15.79 -7.08
C ILE A 192 -10.29 -14.69 -7.16
N TYR A 193 -11.54 -15.06 -6.85
CA TYR A 193 -12.60 -14.08 -6.66
C TYR A 193 -12.29 -13.20 -5.44
N HIS A 194 -12.45 -11.90 -5.62
CA HIS A 194 -12.17 -10.92 -4.60
C HIS A 194 -13.18 -9.77 -4.61
N THR A 195 -13.19 -9.02 -3.52
CA THR A 195 -13.81 -7.70 -3.42
C THR A 195 -12.75 -6.65 -3.12
N THR A 196 -13.05 -5.38 -3.43
CA THR A 196 -12.19 -4.25 -3.08
C THR A 196 -12.87 -3.32 -2.09
N ALA A 197 -12.08 -2.67 -1.24
CA ALA A 197 -12.50 -1.54 -0.44
C ALA A 197 -11.46 -0.42 -0.52
N ASP A 198 -11.91 0.72 -1.06
CA ASP A 198 -11.07 1.90 -1.25
C ASP A 198 -10.90 2.66 0.07
N GLY A 199 -9.84 3.46 0.14
CA GLY A 199 -9.59 4.38 1.24
C GLY A 199 -9.53 5.84 0.77
N THR A 200 -9.31 6.73 1.71
CA THR A 200 -9.11 8.15 1.48
C THR A 200 -7.89 8.65 2.23
N PHE A 201 -7.01 9.38 1.54
CA PHE A 201 -5.96 10.16 2.17
C PHE A 201 -6.44 11.59 2.43
N THR A 202 -6.20 12.10 3.63
CA THR A 202 -6.43 13.51 3.98
C THR A 202 -5.12 14.17 4.41
N ALA A 203 -4.71 15.22 3.70
CA ALA A 203 -3.55 16.02 4.09
C ALA A 203 -3.87 16.84 5.34
N SER A 204 -2.99 16.78 6.35
CA SER A 204 -3.06 17.70 7.49
C SER A 204 -2.37 19.05 7.15
N GLY A 205 -2.53 20.02 8.05
CA GLY A 205 -2.04 21.39 7.82
C GLY A 205 -0.52 21.47 7.71
N ASP A 206 0.00 22.50 7.04
CA ASP A 206 1.42 22.82 7.12
C ASP A 206 1.69 23.47 8.49
N TRP A 207 2.73 23.04 9.19
CA TRP A 207 3.11 23.64 10.46
C TRP A 207 3.48 25.12 10.28
N ARG A 208 3.96 25.51 9.09
CA ARG A 208 4.25 26.90 8.73
C ARG A 208 3.01 27.78 8.83
N ASP A 209 1.82 27.24 8.61
CA ASP A 209 0.58 28.02 8.67
C ASP A 209 0.33 28.62 10.06
N GLU A 210 0.94 28.07 11.11
CA GLU A 210 0.78 28.57 12.48
C GLU A 210 1.39 29.96 12.70
N TRP A 211 2.50 30.27 12.03
CA TRP A 211 3.28 31.49 12.27
C TRP A 211 3.68 32.24 11.00
N MET A 212 3.56 31.60 9.85
CA MET A 212 3.95 32.11 8.54
C MET A 212 2.78 32.05 7.54
N GLY A 213 1.63 31.52 7.98
CA GLY A 213 0.41 31.47 7.17
C GLY A 213 -0.28 32.83 7.09
N LEU A 214 -1.08 33.04 6.04
CA LEU A 214 -1.86 34.26 5.87
C LEU A 214 -2.83 34.54 7.03
N ASP A 215 -3.24 33.48 7.74
CA ASP A 215 -4.15 33.54 8.88
C ASP A 215 -3.42 33.71 10.23
N SER A 216 -2.08 33.77 10.22
CA SER A 216 -1.28 34.06 11.42
C SER A 216 -1.42 35.53 11.86
N ASP A 217 -1.04 35.84 13.10
CA ASP A 217 -1.15 37.20 13.65
C ASP A 217 -0.31 38.21 12.84
N GLY A 218 0.84 37.76 12.33
CA GLY A 218 1.74 38.52 11.48
C GLY A 218 1.40 38.48 9.99
N GLY A 219 0.52 37.56 9.57
CA GLY A 219 0.13 37.35 8.19
C GLY A 219 1.33 37.01 7.29
N THR A 220 1.81 38.00 6.53
CA THR A 220 2.94 37.81 5.59
C THR A 220 4.32 38.01 6.22
N ALA A 221 4.41 38.41 7.49
CA ALA A 221 5.67 38.59 8.21
C ALA A 221 5.57 37.92 9.58
N VAL A 222 6.66 37.29 10.04
CA VAL A 222 6.70 36.69 11.37
C VAL A 222 6.88 37.80 12.41
N THR A 223 6.04 37.84 13.42
CA THR A 223 6.15 38.78 14.56
C THR A 223 7.10 38.23 15.63
N THR A 224 7.55 39.11 16.52
CA THR A 224 8.33 38.67 17.70
C THR A 224 7.55 37.72 18.60
N VAL A 225 6.22 37.83 18.66
CA VAL A 225 5.37 36.93 19.47
C VAL A 225 5.33 35.54 18.84
N GLU A 226 5.16 35.47 17.52
CA GLU A 226 5.19 34.20 16.79
C GLU A 226 6.57 33.55 16.87
N LEU A 227 7.66 34.33 16.74
CA LEU A 227 9.01 33.80 16.94
C LEU A 227 9.22 33.25 18.37
N GLN A 228 8.69 33.93 19.40
CA GLN A 228 8.75 33.43 20.77
C GLN A 228 7.95 32.14 20.93
N GLY A 229 6.78 32.04 20.31
CA GLY A 229 5.98 30.82 20.26
C GLY A 229 6.76 29.68 19.60
N ALA A 230 7.37 29.93 18.44
CA ALA A 230 8.21 28.96 17.76
C ALA A 230 9.38 28.49 18.64
N ILE A 231 10.14 29.40 19.25
CA ILE A 231 11.24 29.04 20.15
C ILE A 231 10.74 28.16 21.30
N HIS A 232 9.57 28.45 21.88
CA HIS A 232 8.99 27.64 22.94
C HIS A 232 8.66 26.22 22.46
N HIS A 233 7.98 26.10 21.32
CA HIS A 233 7.64 24.80 20.74
C HIS A 233 8.88 23.97 20.38
N TRP A 234 9.94 24.62 19.89
CA TRP A 234 11.21 23.97 19.59
C TRP A 234 11.96 23.50 20.86
N LEU A 235 12.02 24.34 21.90
CA LEU A 235 12.74 24.00 23.13
C LEU A 235 12.11 22.83 23.91
N GLU A 236 10.79 22.71 23.84
CA GLU A 236 10.01 21.75 24.62
C GLU A 236 9.51 20.56 23.79
N ASP A 237 9.96 20.43 22.53
CA ASP A 237 9.50 19.41 21.58
C ASP A 237 7.95 19.32 21.51
N LEU A 238 7.27 20.48 21.47
CA LEU A 238 5.81 20.54 21.42
C LEU A 238 5.32 20.50 19.98
N PRO A 239 4.42 19.57 19.62
CA PRO A 239 3.92 19.46 18.26
C PRO A 239 3.11 20.69 17.84
N VAL A 240 3.34 21.14 16.60
CA VAL A 240 2.55 22.14 15.89
C VAL A 240 1.97 21.48 14.66
N ARG A 241 0.64 21.36 14.60
CA ARG A 241 -0.06 20.72 13.47
C ARG A 241 0.54 19.36 13.12
N GLU A 242 0.78 18.55 14.16
CA GLU A 242 1.37 17.20 14.09
C GLU A 242 2.87 17.14 13.72
N HIS A 243 3.55 18.29 13.60
CA HIS A 243 4.98 18.40 13.32
C HIS A 243 5.79 18.77 14.58
N ILE A 244 6.89 18.04 14.84
CA ILE A 244 7.89 18.43 15.85
C ILE A 244 8.99 19.21 15.15
N MET A 245 9.19 20.46 15.54
CA MET A 245 10.15 21.33 14.88
C MET A 245 11.60 20.87 15.08
N SER A 246 12.31 20.80 13.97
CA SER A 246 13.76 20.64 13.95
C SER A 246 14.48 21.98 14.13
N THR A 247 15.80 21.93 14.30
CA THR A 247 16.63 23.15 14.29
C THR A 247 16.57 23.87 12.93
N ALA A 248 16.41 23.13 11.83
CA ALA A 248 16.29 23.73 10.50
C ALA A 248 14.97 24.49 10.35
N ASP A 249 13.87 23.95 10.89
CA ASP A 249 12.57 24.63 10.90
C ASP A 249 12.63 25.94 11.69
N LEU A 250 13.25 25.92 12.88
CA LEU A 250 13.45 27.15 13.65
C LEU A 250 14.32 28.17 12.89
N GLN A 251 15.37 27.72 12.20
CA GLN A 251 16.19 28.60 11.37
C GLN A 251 15.37 29.24 10.24
N GLU A 252 14.46 28.50 9.62
CA GLU A 252 13.54 29.02 8.60
C GLU A 252 12.67 30.16 9.16
N ILE A 253 12.07 29.97 10.34
CA ILE A 253 11.24 30.98 11.01
C ILE A 253 12.07 32.22 11.37
N ILE A 254 13.29 32.05 11.88
CA ILE A 254 14.20 33.17 12.20
C ILE A 254 14.53 33.96 10.93
N VAL A 255 14.81 33.27 9.82
CA VAL A 255 15.09 33.92 8.53
C VAL A 255 13.87 34.73 8.07
N ALA A 256 12.66 34.17 8.17
CA ALA A 256 11.43 34.88 7.83
C ALA A 256 11.19 36.10 8.73
N TRP A 257 11.43 35.98 10.04
CA TRP A 257 11.34 37.09 10.99
C TRP A 257 12.34 38.21 10.70
N LEU A 258 13.57 37.87 10.30
CA LEU A 258 14.59 38.85 9.93
C LEU A 258 14.30 39.58 8.61
N GLN A 259 13.41 39.02 7.77
CA GLN A 259 12.97 39.61 6.50
C GLN A 259 11.72 40.49 6.64
N GLY A 260 11.06 40.44 7.81
CA GLY A 260 9.87 41.24 8.15
C GLY A 260 10.13 42.74 8.29
#